data_AF-A0A7J4L9H9-F1
#
_entry.id   AF-A0A7J4L9H9-F1
#
_cell.length_a   1.000
_cell.length_b   1.000
_cell.length_c   1.000
_cell.angle_alpha   90.00
_cell.angle_beta   90.00
_cell.angle_gamma   90.00
#
_symmetry.space_group_name_H-M   'P 1'
#
loop_
_entity.id
_entity.type
_entity.pdbx_description
1 polymer ?
#
loop_
_entity_poly.entity_id
_entity_poly.type
_entity_poly.pdbx_seq_one_letter_code
_entity_poly.pdbx_strand_id
1 'polypeptide(L)' 'MGTRKAYKRCSRCHRGRHRSPRPKTFSSEEKAKAYAQKQGMKNFEVVRLKSGLSRKVKITEK' A
#
# COMPACT_ATOMS: atom_id res chain seq x y z
N MET A 1 -7.58 -1.10 49.01
CA MET A 1 -6.88 -0.40 47.91
C MET A 1 -6.48 -1.43 46.84
N GLY A 2 -7.23 -1.52 45.74
CA GLY A 2 -7.00 -2.53 44.70
C GLY A 2 -5.92 -2.08 43.71
N THR A 3 -4.86 -2.86 43.55
CA THR A 3 -3.78 -2.54 42.61
C THR A 3 -4.25 -2.79 41.17
N ARG A 4 -4.35 -1.71 40.38
CA ARG A 4 -4.59 -1.80 38.93
C ARG A 4 -3.38 -2.50 38.30
N LYS A 5 -3.47 -3.80 38.04
CA LYS A 5 -2.47 -4.54 37.25
C LYS A 5 -2.34 -3.84 35.88
N ALA A 6 -1.26 -3.09 35.72
CA ALA A 6 -0.86 -2.53 34.43
C ALA A 6 -0.50 -3.70 33.52
N TYR A 7 -1.46 -4.17 32.72
CA TYR A 7 -1.19 -5.06 31.61
C TYR A 7 -0.18 -4.33 30.72
N LYS A 8 1.09 -4.78 30.75
CA LYS A 8 2.13 -4.35 29.81
C LYS A 8 1.53 -4.50 28.41
N ARG A 9 1.14 -3.39 27.77
CA ARG A 9 0.73 -3.36 26.37
C ARG A 9 1.94 -3.77 25.55
N CYS A 10 2.07 -5.06 25.33
CA CYS A 10 3.15 -5.64 24.54
C CYS A 10 3.05 -5.05 23.13
N SER A 11 3.97 -4.13 22.79
CA SER A 11 4.07 -3.50 21.47
C SER A 11 4.31 -4.52 20.35
N ARG A 12 4.80 -5.72 20.70
CA ARG A 12 4.89 -6.90 19.82
C ARG A 12 3.55 -7.59 19.57
N CYS A 13 2.67 -7.61 20.57
CA CYS A 13 1.43 -8.39 20.57
C CYS A 13 0.27 -7.63 19.89
N HIS A 14 0.34 -6.30 19.82
CA HIS A 14 -0.58 -5.46 19.04
C HIS A 14 -0.12 -5.21 17.59
N ARG A 15 0.85 -5.97 17.07
CA ARG A 15 1.26 -5.89 15.65
C ARG A 15 0.15 -6.31 14.67
N GLY A 16 -0.92 -6.93 15.17
CA GLY A 16 -2.04 -7.49 14.41
C GLY A 16 -3.05 -6.48 13.86
N ARG A 17 -2.63 -5.33 13.33
CA ARG A 17 -3.49 -4.71 12.31
C ARG A 17 -3.25 -5.49 11.03
N HIS A 18 -4.11 -6.48 10.76
CA HIS A 18 -4.22 -7.10 9.43
C HIS A 18 -4.66 -6.03 8.43
N ARG A 19 -3.73 -5.19 8.01
CA ARG A 19 -3.96 -4.23 6.93
C ARG A 19 -3.76 -4.97 5.63
N SER A 20 -4.73 -4.85 4.75
CA SER A 20 -4.59 -5.25 3.36
C SER A 20 -3.30 -4.62 2.79
N PRO A 21 -2.50 -5.36 2.01
CA PRO A 21 -1.31 -4.81 1.38
C PRO A 21 -1.69 -3.59 0.53
N ARG A 22 -0.88 -2.54 0.60
CA ARG A 22 -1.11 -1.34 -0.20
C ARG A 22 -0.79 -1.63 -1.66
N PRO A 23 -1.58 -1.09 -2.60
CA PRO A 23 -1.26 -1.22 -4.03
C PRO A 23 0.09 -0.56 -4.33
N LYS A 24 0.82 -1.14 -5.29
CA LYS A 24 2.10 -0.58 -5.75
C LYS A 24 1.84 0.72 -6.50
N THR A 25 2.58 1.77 -6.15
CA THR A 25 2.47 3.09 -6.79
C THR A 25 3.82 3.51 -7.34
N PHE A 26 3.81 4.22 -8.47
CA PHE A 26 5.00 4.70 -9.17
C PHE A 26 4.99 6.23 -9.24
N SER A 27 6.18 6.81 -9.40
CA SER A 27 6.35 8.26 -9.57
C SER A 27 5.99 8.76 -10.97
N SER A 28 5.94 7.85 -11.95
CA SER A 28 5.95 8.16 -13.37
C SER A 28 5.23 7.06 -14.14
N GLU A 29 4.56 7.41 -15.24
CA GLU A 29 3.83 6.46 -16.08
C GLU A 29 4.77 5.46 -16.77
N GLU A 30 5.96 5.91 -17.18
CA GLU A 30 6.97 5.04 -17.80
C GLU A 30 7.39 3.90 -16.88
N LYS A 31 7.65 4.21 -15.60
CA LYS A 31 8.01 3.20 -14.58
C LYS A 31 6.85 2.23 -14.34
N ALA A 32 5.62 2.72 -14.38
CA ALA A 32 4.44 1.88 -14.27
C ALA A 32 4.30 0.91 -15.46
N LYS A 33 4.47 1.41 -16.69
CA LYS A 33 4.45 0.59 -17.92
C LYS A 33 5.56 -0.45 -17.94
N ALA A 34 6.79 -0.06 -17.60
CA ALA A 34 7.92 -0.99 -17.52
C ALA A 34 7.70 -2.09 -16.48
N TYR A 35 7.06 -1.77 -15.35
CA TYR A 35 6.69 -2.77 -14.36
C TYR A 35 5.61 -3.72 -14.89
N ALA A 36 4.54 -3.20 -15.50
CA ALA A 36 3.48 -4.01 -16.08
C ALA A 36 4.00 -5.00 -17.14
N GLN A 37 4.90 -4.54 -18.01
CA GLN A 37 5.57 -5.39 -19.01
C GLN A 37 6.41 -6.49 -18.36
N LYS A 38 7.21 -6.16 -17.32
CA LYS A 38 7.99 -7.16 -16.57
C LYS A 38 7.13 -8.19 -15.84
N GLN A 39 5.89 -7.85 -15.53
CA GLN A 39 4.93 -8.77 -14.90
C GLN A 39 4.08 -9.52 -15.94
N GLY A 40 4.26 -9.25 -17.24
CA GLY A 40 3.48 -9.91 -18.30
C GLY A 40 2.02 -9.45 -18.38
N MET A 41 1.69 -8.28 -17.82
CA MET A 41 0.33 -7.73 -17.85
C MET A 41 0.03 -7.20 -19.27
N LYS A 42 -1.01 -7.76 -19.91
CA LYS A 42 -1.42 -7.36 -21.27
C LYS A 42 -2.49 -6.27 -21.27
N ASN A 43 -3.42 -6.33 -20.33
CA ASN A 43 -4.53 -5.39 -20.19
C ASN A 43 -4.34 -4.59 -18.90
N PHE A 44 -3.64 -3.47 -18.97
CA PHE A 44 -3.43 -2.61 -17.82
C PHE A 44 -3.68 -1.15 -18.15
N GLU A 45 -4.14 -0.41 -17.16
CA GLU A 45 -4.35 1.03 -17.21
C GLU A 45 -3.49 1.71 -16.14
N VAL A 46 -2.93 2.87 -16.48
CA VAL A 46 -2.16 3.69 -15.55
C VAL A 46 -3.05 4.79 -15.01
N VAL A 47 -3.45 4.67 -13.75
CA VAL A 47 -4.37 5.60 -13.10
C VAL A 47 -3.61 6.53 -12.17
N ARG A 48 -3.80 7.84 -12.33
CA ARG A 48 -3.26 8.86 -11.41
C ARG A 48 -4.06 8.87 -10.11
N LEU A 49 -3.36 8.81 -8.97
CA LEU A 49 -4.00 8.88 -7.66
C LEU A 49 -4.38 10.32 -7.34
N LYS A 50 -5.69 10.56 -7.16
CA LYS A 50 -6.20 11.82 -6.59
C LYS A 50 -5.90 11.85 -5.09
N SER A 51 -4.68 12.21 -4.71
CA SER A 51 -4.34 12.50 -3.32
C SER A 51 -3.50 13.76 -3.25
N GLY A 52 -4.18 14.91 -3.17
CA GLY A 52 -3.63 16.25 -2.94
C GLY A 52 -2.29 16.54 -3.62
N LEU A 53 -1.19 16.27 -2.90
CA LEU A 53 0.20 16.61 -3.25
C LEU A 53 0.99 15.53 -3.98
N SER A 54 0.52 14.27 -4.02
CA SER A 54 1.33 13.18 -4.57
C SER A 54 0.96 12.87 -6.02
N ARG A 55 1.86 13.19 -6.96
CA ARG A 55 1.76 12.87 -8.40
C ARG A 55 2.05 11.38 -8.68
N LYS A 56 1.52 10.49 -7.86
CA LYS A 56 1.76 9.05 -7.97
C LYS A 56 0.74 8.40 -8.88
N VAL A 57 1.17 7.38 -9.61
CA VAL A 57 0.32 6.54 -10.47
C VAL A 57 0.26 5.12 -9.93
N LYS A 58 -0.86 4.44 -10.15
CA LYS A 58 -1.02 3.00 -9.90
C LYS A 58 -1.33 2.29 -11.22
N ILE A 59 -1.04 1.00 -11.27
CA ILE A 59 -1.44 0.12 -12.37
C ILE A 59 -2.70 -0.61 -11.91
N THR A 60 -3.72 -0.63 -12.76
CA THR A 60 -4.93 -1.42 -12.57
C THR A 60 -5.14 -2.33 -13.77
N GLU A 61 -5.55 -3.57 -13.52
CA GLU A 61 -5.96 -4.48 -14.59
C GLU A 61 -7.28 -3.97 -15.19
N LYS A 62 -7.41 -4.10 -16.51
CA LYS A 62 -8.62 -3.76 -17.26
C LYS A 62 -9.34 -5.02 -17.68
#